data_AF-A0A829FD50-F1
#
_entry.id   AF-A0A829FD50-F1
#
_cell.length_a   1.000
_cell.length_b   1.000
_cell.length_c   1.000
_cell.angle_alpha   90.00
_cell.angle_beta   90.00
_cell.angle_gamma   90.00
#
_symmetry.space_group_name_H-M   'P 1'
#
loop_
_entity.id
_entity.type
_entity.pdbx_description
1 polymer ?
#
loop_
_entity_poly.entity_id
_entity_poly.type
_entity_poly.pdbx_seq_one_letter_code
_entity_poly.pdbx_strand_id
1 'polypeptide(L)'
;MKDDYMRNDQLKPGYNLQIATENQYVLAYDLFPNPTDTKTLNPFLDSFLEQPNELPEYIVADAGYGSEENYMYINDILHKTPLITYASYHKENKKTYRDSPFVVDNWRYLEEEDMYICPAHRAVPFKRYSRRKDKSGFVRYFKIYECENCRGCPVRSQCTKAKSERNRQILVNNTWHYFKAECKKKLLEEKTGSIYRKRKIDVEPVFGHLKTHLAFQRFHLRGKQGAKIDIGLALMALNLRKLRKYMERKRRKEEKTSPILKLTIKIGLVFFWRKDYCPTLFLKDRQLLVFAHLLLFIF
;
A
#
# COMPACT_ATOMS: atom_id res chain seq x y z
N MET A 1 -11.38 16.34 3.40
CA MET A 1 -12.71 16.75 2.90
C MET A 1 -13.72 16.52 4.01
N LYS A 2 -13.85 17.49 4.91
CA LYS A 2 -14.93 17.61 5.91
C LYS A 2 -15.03 19.09 6.19
N ASP A 3 -15.93 19.73 5.45
CA ASP A 3 -16.81 20.80 5.89
C ASP A 3 -17.78 21.04 4.73
N ASP A 4 -19.04 20.67 4.97
CA ASP A 4 -20.14 20.97 4.05
C ASP A 4 -20.49 22.46 4.17
N TYR A 5 -19.68 23.27 3.48
CA TYR A 5 -19.84 24.72 3.46
C TYR A 5 -21.10 25.15 2.68
N MET A 6 -21.68 24.26 1.86
CA MET A 6 -22.82 24.57 1.00
C MET A 6 -24.16 24.42 1.74
N ARG A 7 -24.18 23.83 2.94
CA ARG A 7 -25.35 23.65 3.81
C ARG A 7 -26.57 23.03 3.11
N ASN A 8 -26.35 22.25 2.06
CA ASN A 8 -27.39 21.69 1.21
C ASN A 8 -27.12 20.23 0.82
N ASP A 9 -26.32 19.51 1.61
CA ASP A 9 -25.95 18.10 1.44
C ASP A 9 -25.29 17.75 0.08
N GLN A 10 -24.95 18.74 -0.75
CA GLN A 10 -24.21 18.54 -1.98
C GLN A 10 -22.71 18.47 -1.71
N LEU A 11 -22.17 17.25 -1.75
CA LEU A 11 -20.73 17.02 -1.80
C LEU A 11 -20.12 17.77 -3.01
N LYS A 12 -19.07 18.56 -2.77
CA LYS A 12 -18.31 19.15 -3.87
C LYS A 12 -17.84 18.04 -4.81
N PRO A 13 -17.93 18.21 -6.15
CA PRO A 13 -17.33 17.26 -7.07
C PRO A 13 -15.83 17.17 -6.76
N GLY A 14 -15.43 16.01 -6.27
CA GLY A 14 -14.06 15.73 -5.85
C GLY A 14 -13.57 14.50 -6.60
N TYR A 15 -12.36 14.59 -7.12
CA TYR A 15 -11.66 13.42 -7.64
C TYR A 15 -10.72 12.88 -6.57
N ASN A 16 -10.71 11.57 -6.42
CA ASN A 16 -9.67 10.86 -5.71
C ASN A 16 -8.44 10.76 -6.60
N LEU A 17 -7.37 11.46 -6.22
CA LEU A 17 -6.08 11.40 -6.91
C LEU A 17 -5.32 10.18 -6.42
N GLN A 18 -4.91 9.36 -7.36
CA GLN A 18 -4.08 8.20 -7.14
C GLN A 18 -2.75 8.46 -7.78
N ILE A 19 -1.66 8.24 -7.05
CA ILE A 19 -0.30 8.37 -7.59
C ILE A 19 0.47 7.09 -7.37
N ALA A 20 1.32 6.78 -8.35
CA ALA A 20 2.31 5.72 -8.24
C ALA A 20 3.69 6.36 -8.16
N THR A 21 4.47 6.02 -7.13
CA THR A 21 5.78 6.63 -6.90
C THR A 21 6.90 5.61 -6.79
N GLU A 22 8.10 6.04 -7.17
CA GLU A 22 9.36 5.36 -6.88
C GLU A 22 10.44 6.37 -6.51
N ASN A 23 11.12 6.14 -5.39
CA ASN A 23 12.14 7.04 -4.85
C ASN A 23 11.64 8.48 -4.71
N GLN A 24 10.35 8.71 -4.44
CA GLN A 24 9.60 9.98 -4.42
C GLN A 24 9.43 10.65 -5.80
N TYR A 25 9.64 9.95 -6.92
CA TYR A 25 9.27 10.42 -8.25
C TYR A 25 7.91 9.86 -8.61
N VAL A 26 7.06 10.69 -9.19
CA VAL A 26 5.75 10.24 -9.68
C VAL A 26 5.96 9.56 -11.03
N LEU A 27 5.57 8.29 -11.13
CA LEU A 27 5.67 7.51 -12.36
C LEU A 27 4.34 7.47 -13.10
N ALA A 28 3.23 7.39 -12.36
CA ALA A 28 1.89 7.41 -12.92
C ALA A 28 0.92 8.11 -11.96
N TYR A 29 -0.20 8.57 -12.51
CA TYR A 29 -1.28 9.15 -11.73
C TYR A 29 -2.61 9.01 -12.48
N ASP A 30 -3.71 8.90 -11.75
CA ASP A 30 -5.04 9.00 -12.32
C ASP A 30 -6.06 9.56 -11.32
N LEU A 31 -7.23 9.95 -11.85
CA LEU A 31 -8.31 10.56 -11.10
C LEU A 31 -9.56 9.69 -11.14
N PHE A 32 -10.08 9.36 -9.96
CA PHE A 32 -11.27 8.53 -9.81
C PHE A 32 -12.42 9.30 -9.16
N PRO A 33 -13.67 9.08 -9.58
CA PRO A 33 -14.84 9.67 -8.91
C PRO A 33 -15.17 8.95 -7.59
N ASN A 34 -14.57 7.79 -7.34
CA ASN A 34 -14.83 6.98 -6.16
C ASN A 34 -14.24 7.64 -4.90
N PRO A 35 -15.04 7.87 -3.85
CA PRO A 35 -14.55 8.50 -2.62
C PRO A 35 -13.67 7.58 -1.77
N THR A 36 -13.67 6.27 -2.04
CA THR A 36 -12.92 5.26 -1.28
C THR A 36 -11.82 4.64 -2.14
N ASP A 37 -10.62 4.58 -1.59
CA ASP A 37 -9.40 4.08 -2.25
C ASP A 37 -9.48 2.61 -2.64
N THR A 38 -10.24 1.81 -1.89
CA THR A 38 -10.32 0.35 -2.13
C THR A 38 -10.68 0.00 -3.58
N LYS A 39 -11.53 0.79 -4.23
CA LYS A 39 -12.03 0.49 -5.58
C LYS A 39 -11.21 1.12 -6.71
N THR A 40 -10.24 1.96 -6.38
CA THR A 40 -9.44 2.67 -7.37
C THR A 40 -8.20 1.89 -7.76
N LEU A 41 -7.74 0.94 -6.93
CA LEU A 41 -6.48 0.22 -7.15
C LEU A 41 -6.47 -0.60 -8.43
N ASN A 42 -7.42 -1.52 -8.64
CA ASN A 42 -7.38 -2.39 -9.81
C ASN A 42 -7.46 -1.55 -11.10
N PRO A 43 -8.43 -0.62 -11.27
CA PRO A 43 -8.44 0.26 -12.44
C PRO A 43 -7.16 1.09 -12.62
N PHE A 44 -6.53 1.51 -11.52
CA PHE A 44 -5.28 2.26 -11.57
C PHE A 44 -4.10 1.40 -12.03
N LEU A 45 -3.99 0.16 -11.55
CA LEU A 45 -3.00 -0.81 -12.00
C LEU A 45 -3.21 -1.16 -13.49
N ASP A 46 -4.45 -1.29 -13.93
CA ASP A 46 -4.78 -1.55 -15.34
C ASP A 46 -4.31 -0.42 -16.25
N SER A 47 -4.55 0.83 -15.83
CA SER A 47 -4.06 2.01 -16.56
C SER A 47 -2.53 2.08 -16.65
N PHE A 48 -1.81 1.42 -15.73
CA PHE A 48 -0.36 1.31 -15.77
C PHE A 48 0.11 0.29 -16.81
N LEU A 49 -0.65 -0.80 -16.98
CA LEU A 49 -0.38 -1.86 -17.96
C LEU A 49 -0.73 -1.46 -19.40
N GLU A 50 -1.56 -0.43 -19.60
CA GLU A 50 -1.80 0.17 -20.93
C GLU A 50 -0.55 0.86 -21.50
N GLN A 51 0.45 1.15 -20.65
CA GLN A 51 1.73 1.71 -21.04
C GLN A 51 2.76 0.57 -21.25
N PRO A 52 3.87 0.77 -21.99
CA PRO A 52 4.90 -0.25 -22.19
C PRO A 52 5.74 -0.57 -20.92
N ASN A 53 5.18 -0.33 -19.74
CA ASN A 53 5.82 -0.52 -18.46
C ASN A 53 5.40 -1.86 -17.85
N GLU A 54 6.35 -2.58 -17.27
CA GLU A 54 6.03 -3.75 -16.45
C GLU A 54 5.73 -3.33 -15.01
N LEU A 55 4.70 -3.93 -14.41
CA LEU A 55 4.45 -3.78 -12.97
C LEU A 55 5.56 -4.48 -12.17
N PRO A 56 6.07 -3.83 -11.10
CA PRO A 56 7.05 -4.46 -10.24
C PRO A 56 6.48 -5.66 -9.50
N GLU A 57 7.39 -6.53 -9.04
CA GLU A 57 7.06 -7.70 -8.22
C GLU A 57 6.26 -7.33 -6.97
N TYR A 58 6.61 -6.23 -6.30
CA TYR A 58 5.93 -5.81 -5.09
C TYR A 58 5.03 -4.59 -5.35
N ILE A 59 3.73 -4.78 -5.14
CA ILE A 59 2.74 -3.69 -5.18
C ILE A 59 2.50 -3.23 -3.75
N VAL A 60 2.95 -2.01 -3.44
CA VAL A 60 2.89 -1.46 -2.08
C VAL A 60 1.81 -0.40 -2.01
N ALA A 61 0.90 -0.51 -1.04
CA ALA A 61 -0.18 0.47 -0.88
C ALA A 61 -0.62 0.62 0.58
N ASP A 62 -1.42 1.66 0.82
CA ASP A 62 -2.00 1.97 2.11
C ASP A 62 -3.08 1.00 2.59
N ALA A 63 -3.39 1.09 3.89
CA ALA A 63 -4.44 0.28 4.51
C ALA A 63 -5.84 0.45 3.89
N GLY A 64 -6.09 1.60 3.23
CA GLY A 64 -7.33 1.88 2.50
C GLY A 64 -7.54 0.97 1.28
N TYR A 65 -6.47 0.40 0.75
CA TYR A 65 -6.50 -0.51 -0.40
C TYR A 65 -6.66 -1.98 -0.01
N GLY A 66 -6.47 -2.33 1.27
CA GLY A 66 -6.51 -3.72 1.71
C GLY A 66 -7.93 -4.29 1.66
N SER A 67 -8.21 -5.09 0.62
CA SER A 67 -9.47 -5.80 0.44
C SER A 67 -9.26 -7.13 -0.27
N GLU A 68 -10.17 -8.08 -0.04
CA GLU A 68 -10.14 -9.40 -0.68
C GLU A 68 -10.05 -9.28 -2.21
N GLU A 69 -10.88 -8.40 -2.80
CA GLU A 69 -10.91 -8.14 -4.24
C GLU A 69 -9.54 -7.69 -4.78
N ASN A 70 -8.87 -6.78 -4.08
CA ASN A 70 -7.56 -6.29 -4.50
C ASN A 70 -6.44 -7.32 -4.28
N TYR A 71 -6.47 -8.09 -3.19
CA TYR A 71 -5.49 -9.15 -2.99
C TYR A 71 -5.64 -10.27 -4.03
N MET A 72 -6.88 -10.67 -4.35
CA MET A 72 -7.12 -11.63 -5.43
C MET A 72 -6.63 -11.08 -6.76
N TYR A 73 -6.94 -9.83 -7.07
CA TYR A 73 -6.50 -9.23 -8.33
C TYR A 73 -4.98 -9.25 -8.48
N ILE A 74 -4.25 -8.82 -7.45
CA ILE A 74 -2.78 -8.73 -7.51
C ILE A 74 -2.14 -10.12 -7.55
N ASN A 75 -2.60 -11.09 -6.75
CA ASN A 75 -2.00 -12.42 -6.71
C ASN A 75 -2.41 -13.29 -7.91
N ASP A 76 -3.71 -13.32 -8.22
CA ASP A 76 -4.29 -14.32 -9.12
C ASP A 76 -4.34 -13.84 -10.57
N ILE A 77 -4.47 -12.53 -10.80
CA ILE A 77 -4.54 -11.94 -12.16
C ILE A 77 -3.19 -11.35 -12.57
N LEU A 78 -2.59 -10.53 -11.70
CA LEU A 78 -1.32 -9.87 -12.02
C LEU A 78 -0.09 -10.72 -11.70
N HIS A 79 -0.25 -11.78 -10.90
CA HIS A 79 0.83 -12.64 -10.42
C HIS A 79 1.97 -11.84 -9.76
N LYS A 80 1.60 -10.82 -8.98
CA LYS A 80 2.52 -9.98 -8.19
C LYS A 80 2.27 -10.17 -6.70
N THR A 81 3.16 -9.62 -5.88
CA THR A 81 3.09 -9.70 -4.42
C THR A 81 2.49 -8.42 -3.81
N PRO A 82 1.30 -8.47 -3.19
CA PRO A 82 0.71 -7.32 -2.51
C PRO A 82 1.34 -7.11 -1.13
N LEU A 83 1.95 -5.94 -0.93
CA LEU A 83 2.41 -5.43 0.37
C LEU A 83 1.48 -4.31 0.81
N ILE A 84 0.26 -4.70 1.17
CA ILE A 84 -0.84 -3.81 1.52
C ILE A 84 -1.37 -4.29 2.86
N THR A 85 -1.48 -3.41 3.86
CA THR A 85 -2.16 -3.73 5.12
C THR A 85 -3.67 -3.62 4.95
N TYR A 86 -4.46 -4.20 5.84
CA TYR A 86 -5.92 -4.05 5.85
C TYR A 86 -6.40 -3.21 7.04
N ALA A 87 -7.64 -2.72 6.99
CA ALA A 87 -8.15 -1.71 7.94
C ALA A 87 -8.04 -2.09 9.43
N SER A 88 -8.15 -3.39 9.78
CA SER A 88 -8.00 -3.87 11.15
C SER A 88 -6.57 -4.24 11.55
N TYR A 89 -5.60 -4.22 10.64
CA TYR A 89 -4.24 -4.73 10.87
C TYR A 89 -3.58 -4.16 12.14
N HIS A 90 -3.54 -2.84 12.28
CA HIS A 90 -2.97 -2.20 13.48
C HIS A 90 -3.87 -2.33 14.72
N LYS A 91 -5.19 -2.46 14.54
CA LYS A 91 -6.14 -2.63 15.65
C LYS A 91 -5.98 -4.00 16.30
N GLU A 92 -5.72 -5.03 15.48
CA GLU A 92 -5.51 -6.42 15.91
C GLU A 92 -4.32 -6.58 16.86
N ASN A 93 -3.32 -5.70 16.82
CA ASN A 93 -2.17 -5.74 17.74
C ASN A 93 -2.45 -5.13 19.13
N LYS A 94 -3.51 -4.34 19.27
CA LYS A 94 -3.86 -3.71 20.55
C LYS A 94 -4.33 -4.77 21.55
N LYS A 95 -3.87 -4.68 22.80
CA LYS A 95 -4.25 -5.60 23.88
C LYS A 95 -5.77 -5.71 24.03
N THR A 96 -6.47 -4.59 23.97
CA THR A 96 -7.94 -4.53 24.04
C THR A 96 -8.65 -5.28 22.91
N TYR A 97 -8.02 -5.45 21.75
CA TYR A 97 -8.58 -6.26 20.66
C TYR A 97 -8.25 -7.75 20.89
N ARG A 98 -6.99 -8.07 21.16
CA ARG A 98 -6.51 -9.45 21.33
C ARG A 98 -7.18 -10.18 22.50
N ASP A 99 -7.41 -9.47 23.59
CA ASP A 99 -7.95 -10.07 24.82
C ASP A 99 -9.49 -9.97 24.86
N SER A 100 -10.12 -9.34 23.86
CA SER A 100 -11.57 -9.18 23.84
C SER A 100 -12.24 -10.51 23.48
N PRO A 101 -13.08 -11.07 24.36
CA PRO A 101 -13.80 -12.31 24.05
C PRO A 101 -14.88 -12.07 22.99
N PHE A 102 -15.31 -10.84 22.75
CA PHE A 102 -16.41 -10.55 21.80
C PHE A 102 -15.95 -10.35 20.35
N VAL A 103 -14.65 -10.48 20.09
CA VAL A 103 -14.08 -10.51 18.74
C VAL A 103 -14.07 -11.96 18.26
N VAL A 104 -14.76 -12.22 17.14
CA VAL A 104 -14.90 -13.58 16.57
C VAL A 104 -13.54 -14.19 16.21
N ASP A 105 -12.58 -13.38 15.75
CA ASP A 105 -11.21 -13.83 15.45
C ASP A 105 -10.49 -14.43 16.66
N ASN A 106 -10.95 -14.13 17.89
CA ASN A 106 -10.39 -14.66 19.13
C ASN A 106 -11.15 -15.89 19.66
N TRP A 107 -12.23 -16.31 19.00
CA TRP A 107 -12.99 -17.48 19.41
C TRP A 107 -12.23 -18.75 19.08
N ARG A 108 -12.31 -19.76 19.97
CA ARG A 108 -11.74 -21.07 19.69
C ARG A 108 -12.53 -21.72 18.55
N TYR A 109 -11.84 -22.07 17.48
CA TYR A 109 -12.36 -22.88 16.39
C TYR A 109 -11.96 -24.33 16.60
N LEU A 110 -12.90 -25.25 16.45
CA LEU A 110 -12.70 -26.69 16.48
C LEU A 110 -12.79 -27.20 15.04
N GLU A 111 -11.65 -27.63 14.50
CA GLU A 111 -11.52 -27.96 13.08
C GLU A 111 -12.24 -29.27 12.72
N GLU A 112 -12.23 -30.26 13.61
CA GLU A 112 -12.83 -31.58 13.38
C GLU A 112 -14.35 -31.50 13.26
N GLU A 113 -15.00 -30.67 14.08
CA GLU A 113 -16.45 -30.50 14.13
C GLU A 113 -16.97 -29.30 13.30
N ASP A 114 -16.08 -28.54 12.65
CA ASP A 114 -16.38 -27.29 11.93
C ASP A 114 -17.29 -26.35 12.75
N MET A 115 -16.81 -25.96 13.94
CA MET A 115 -17.58 -25.13 14.86
C MET A 115 -16.72 -24.16 15.67
N TYR A 116 -17.33 -23.04 16.09
CA TYR A 116 -16.71 -22.12 17.04
C TYR A 116 -17.28 -22.29 18.44
N ILE A 117 -16.50 -21.91 19.45
CA ILE A 117 -16.96 -21.77 20.83
C ILE A 117 -17.10 -20.29 21.16
N CYS A 118 -18.32 -19.86 21.50
CA CYS A 118 -18.58 -18.47 21.87
C CYS A 118 -18.10 -18.14 23.29
N PRO A 119 -18.09 -16.86 23.71
CA PRO A 119 -17.64 -16.44 25.04
C PRO A 119 -18.43 -17.01 26.21
N ALA A 120 -19.65 -17.49 25.96
CA ALA A 120 -20.49 -18.16 26.95
C ALA A 120 -20.28 -19.70 26.96
N HIS A 121 -19.20 -20.18 26.33
CA HIS A 121 -18.88 -21.61 26.17
C HIS A 121 -19.95 -22.44 25.45
N ARG A 122 -20.74 -21.81 24.57
CA ARG A 122 -21.75 -22.49 23.74
C ARG A 122 -21.22 -22.74 22.35
N ALA A 123 -21.64 -23.86 21.76
CA ALA A 123 -21.34 -24.26 20.40
C ALA A 123 -21.96 -23.29 19.37
N VAL A 124 -21.20 -23.05 18.31
CA VAL A 124 -21.57 -22.23 17.15
C VAL A 124 -21.24 -23.05 15.90
N PRO A 125 -22.02 -24.11 15.60
CA PRO A 125 -21.77 -25.01 14.49
C PRO A 125 -21.95 -24.34 13.13
N PHE A 126 -21.29 -24.90 12.12
CA PHE A 126 -21.52 -24.56 10.73
C PHE A 126 -22.99 -24.78 10.37
N LYS A 127 -23.59 -23.78 9.71
CA LYS A 127 -25.00 -23.82 9.28
C LYS A 127 -25.14 -23.99 7.78
N ARG A 128 -24.46 -23.13 7.00
CA ARG A 128 -24.54 -23.13 5.52
C ARG A 128 -23.52 -22.22 4.88
N TYR A 129 -23.28 -22.44 3.60
CA TYR A 129 -22.59 -21.47 2.74
C TYR A 129 -23.51 -20.30 2.37
N SER A 130 -22.91 -19.13 2.14
CA SER A 130 -23.59 -17.95 1.62
C SER A 130 -22.70 -17.24 0.62
N ARG A 131 -23.29 -16.92 -0.53
CA ARG A 131 -22.70 -16.06 -1.54
C ARG A 131 -23.30 -14.67 -1.41
N ARG A 132 -22.46 -13.63 -1.44
CA ARG A 132 -22.91 -12.23 -1.45
C ARG A 132 -22.22 -11.47 -2.57
N LYS A 133 -22.99 -10.68 -3.30
CA LYS A 133 -22.49 -9.78 -4.34
C LYS A 133 -22.45 -8.37 -3.79
N ASP A 134 -21.29 -7.75 -3.86
CA ASP A 134 -21.10 -6.34 -3.49
C ASP A 134 -21.72 -5.43 -4.55
N LYS A 135 -21.88 -4.14 -4.22
CA LYS A 135 -22.33 -3.12 -5.18
C LYS A 135 -21.42 -3.00 -6.42
N SER A 136 -20.13 -3.33 -6.30
CA SER A 136 -19.18 -3.37 -7.43
C SER A 136 -19.38 -4.58 -8.34
N GLY A 137 -20.16 -5.57 -7.90
CA GLY A 137 -20.33 -6.83 -8.61
C GLY A 137 -19.38 -7.94 -8.16
N PHE A 138 -18.38 -7.62 -7.32
CA PHE A 138 -17.50 -8.61 -6.70
C PHE A 138 -18.28 -9.58 -5.82
N VAL A 139 -17.91 -10.86 -5.88
CA VAL A 139 -18.63 -11.94 -5.20
C VAL A 139 -17.76 -12.48 -4.09
N ARG A 140 -18.30 -12.50 -2.87
CA ARG A 140 -17.67 -13.10 -1.70
C ARG A 140 -18.40 -14.36 -1.26
N TYR A 141 -17.61 -15.30 -0.76
CA TYR A 141 -18.10 -16.55 -0.20
C TYR A 141 -17.90 -16.54 1.32
N PHE A 142 -18.95 -16.93 2.04
CA PHE A 142 -18.97 -16.98 3.49
C PHE A 142 -19.44 -18.35 3.96
N LYS A 143 -18.83 -18.84 5.04
CA LYS A 143 -19.43 -19.84 5.91
C LYS A 143 -20.25 -19.12 6.97
N ILE A 144 -21.52 -19.48 7.09
CA ILE A 144 -22.39 -18.99 8.16
C ILE A 144 -22.38 -20.03 9.27
N TYR A 145 -22.08 -19.58 10.48
CA TYR A 145 -22.22 -20.37 11.69
C TYR A 145 -23.29 -19.74 12.57
N GLU A 146 -24.04 -20.56 13.30
CA GLU A 146 -25.11 -20.10 14.17
C GLU A 146 -25.00 -20.76 15.54
N CYS A 147 -25.06 -19.96 16.60
CA CYS A 147 -25.07 -20.48 17.96
C CYS A 147 -26.36 -21.25 18.23
N GLU A 148 -26.27 -22.39 18.92
CA GLU A 148 -27.42 -23.25 19.19
C GLU A 148 -28.53 -22.53 19.97
N ASN A 149 -28.15 -21.79 21.01
CA ASN A 149 -29.11 -21.03 21.82
C ASN A 149 -28.45 -19.79 22.43
N CYS A 150 -29.01 -18.61 22.14
CA CYS A 150 -28.60 -17.35 22.75
C CYS A 150 -29.68 -16.72 23.63
N ARG A 151 -30.80 -17.40 23.88
CA ARG A 151 -31.85 -16.95 24.80
C ARG A 151 -31.35 -17.05 26.24
N GLY A 152 -31.66 -16.04 27.05
CA GLY A 152 -31.19 -15.95 28.45
C GLY A 152 -29.66 -15.94 28.62
N CYS A 153 -28.88 -15.63 27.57
CA CYS A 153 -27.42 -15.62 27.67
C CYS A 153 -26.92 -14.40 28.47
N PRO A 154 -26.13 -14.58 29.55
CA PRO A 154 -25.71 -13.50 30.44
C PRO A 154 -24.84 -12.44 29.75
N VAL A 155 -24.12 -12.83 28.70
CA VAL A 155 -23.22 -11.94 27.94
C VAL A 155 -23.85 -11.43 26.63
N ARG A 156 -25.16 -11.62 26.43
CA ARG A 156 -25.84 -11.27 25.17
C ARG A 156 -25.69 -9.80 24.81
N SER A 157 -25.86 -8.90 25.77
CA SER A 157 -25.79 -7.44 25.58
C SER A 157 -24.42 -6.97 25.05
N GLN A 158 -23.35 -7.67 25.41
CA GLN A 158 -21.99 -7.40 24.95
C GLN A 158 -21.68 -8.14 23.64
N CYS A 159 -22.23 -9.34 23.47
CA CYS A 159 -22.00 -10.18 22.29
C CYS A 159 -22.71 -9.65 21.04
N THR A 160 -23.96 -9.19 21.15
CA THR A 160 -24.78 -8.79 20.00
C THR A 160 -25.61 -7.54 20.25
N LYS A 161 -25.71 -6.68 19.22
CA LYS A 161 -26.59 -5.49 19.23
C LYS A 161 -28.00 -5.78 18.70
N ALA A 162 -28.28 -7.02 18.28
CA ALA A 162 -29.58 -7.40 17.74
C ALA A 162 -30.67 -7.34 18.82
N LYS A 163 -31.74 -6.59 18.55
CA LYS A 163 -32.90 -6.46 19.46
C LYS A 163 -33.77 -7.71 19.51
N SER A 164 -33.73 -8.56 18.48
CA SER A 164 -34.51 -9.81 18.44
C SER A 164 -33.88 -10.87 19.34
N GLU A 165 -34.66 -11.84 19.83
CA GLU A 165 -34.16 -13.00 20.58
C GLU A 165 -33.43 -14.04 19.72
N ARG A 166 -33.13 -13.71 18.45
CA ARG A 166 -32.49 -14.64 17.52
C ARG A 166 -31.11 -15.07 18.01
N ASN A 167 -30.73 -16.27 17.60
CA ASN A 167 -29.39 -16.82 17.82
C ASN A 167 -28.33 -15.99 17.09
N ARG A 168 -27.15 -15.91 17.71
CA ARG A 168 -26.01 -15.20 17.12
C ARG A 168 -25.53 -15.97 15.89
N GLN A 169 -25.55 -15.30 14.75
CA GLN A 169 -24.90 -15.78 13.54
C GLN A 169 -23.58 -15.04 13.33
N ILE A 170 -22.55 -15.76 12.90
CA ILE A 170 -21.29 -15.20 12.45
C ILE A 170 -21.05 -15.58 10.98
N LEU A 171 -20.43 -14.67 10.25
CA LEU A 171 -20.06 -14.87 8.85
C LEU A 171 -18.55 -14.88 8.77
N VAL A 172 -18.00 -16.03 8.39
CA VAL A 172 -16.56 -16.23 8.26
C VAL A 172 -16.22 -16.26 6.78
N ASN A 173 -15.24 -15.45 6.39
CA ASN A 173 -14.75 -15.41 5.03
C ASN A 173 -13.33 -15.98 5.01
N ASN A 174 -13.21 -17.24 4.62
CA ASN A 174 -11.93 -17.97 4.66
C ASN A 174 -10.91 -17.37 3.69
N THR A 175 -11.33 -16.93 2.51
CA THR A 175 -10.47 -16.25 1.53
C THR A 175 -9.86 -14.98 2.13
N TRP A 176 -10.68 -14.20 2.84
CA TRP A 176 -10.20 -13.01 3.54
C TRP A 176 -9.24 -13.34 4.69
N HIS A 177 -9.54 -14.37 5.49
CA HIS A 177 -8.63 -14.83 6.55
C HIS A 177 -7.29 -15.29 5.99
N TYR A 178 -7.29 -16.01 4.87
CA TYR A 178 -6.09 -16.41 4.14
C TYR A 178 -5.25 -15.20 3.75
N PHE A 179 -5.83 -14.20 3.07
CA PHE A 179 -5.08 -13.00 2.68
C PHE A 179 -4.58 -12.18 3.87
N LYS A 180 -5.35 -12.10 4.96
CA LYS A 180 -4.86 -11.47 6.20
C LYS A 180 -3.64 -12.19 6.76
N ALA A 181 -3.66 -13.52 6.81
CA ALA A 181 -2.55 -14.33 7.31
C ALA A 181 -1.30 -14.18 6.43
N GLU A 182 -1.46 -14.28 5.11
CA GLU A 182 -0.40 -14.06 4.13
C GLU A 182 0.20 -12.65 4.24
N CYS A 183 -0.65 -11.62 4.34
CA CYS A 183 -0.22 -10.24 4.56
C CYS A 183 0.64 -10.11 5.83
N LYS A 184 0.18 -10.69 6.97
CA LYS A 184 0.95 -10.67 8.22
C LYS A 184 2.31 -11.34 8.06
N LYS A 185 2.35 -12.52 7.46
CA LYS A 185 3.58 -13.28 7.22
C LYS A 185 4.58 -12.49 6.39
N LYS A 186 4.15 -11.96 5.23
CA LYS A 186 4.99 -11.16 4.33
C LYS A 186 5.50 -9.88 4.99
N LEU A 187 4.72 -9.23 5.87
CA LEU A 187 5.17 -8.01 6.55
C LEU A 187 6.14 -8.27 7.72
N LEU A 188 6.20 -9.49 8.24
CA LEU A 188 7.16 -9.90 9.29
C LEU A 188 8.53 -10.26 8.73
N GLU A 189 8.60 -10.68 7.47
CA GLU A 189 9.85 -10.94 6.75
C GLU A 189 10.68 -9.65 6.56
N GLU A 190 11.99 -9.73 6.73
CA GLU A 190 12.85 -8.53 6.73
C GLU A 190 12.85 -7.78 5.38
N LYS A 191 12.94 -8.52 4.26
CA LYS A 191 12.98 -7.93 2.92
C LYS A 191 11.69 -7.17 2.60
N THR A 192 10.57 -7.86 2.61
CA THR A 192 9.21 -7.37 2.30
C THR A 192 8.72 -6.37 3.33
N GLY A 193 9.00 -6.57 4.61
CA GLY A 193 8.77 -5.59 5.67
C GLY A 193 9.55 -4.29 5.45
N SER A 194 10.83 -4.36 5.06
CA SER A 194 11.63 -3.17 4.74
C SER A 194 11.08 -2.38 3.54
N ILE A 195 10.61 -3.08 2.51
CA ILE A 195 9.97 -2.50 1.33
C ILE A 195 8.69 -1.76 1.74
N TYR A 196 7.82 -2.42 2.51
CA TYR A 196 6.57 -1.82 2.97
C TYR A 196 6.80 -0.54 3.79
N ARG A 197 7.82 -0.54 4.68
CA ARG A 197 8.17 0.64 5.50
C ARG A 197 8.56 1.86 4.66
N LYS A 198 9.15 1.66 3.47
CA LYS A 198 9.55 2.77 2.58
C LYS A 198 8.36 3.58 2.07
N ARG A 199 7.14 3.02 2.04
CA ARG A 199 5.94 3.71 1.55
C ARG A 199 5.76 5.09 2.20
N LYS A 200 5.91 5.17 3.53
CA LYS A 200 5.74 6.41 4.29
C LYS A 200 6.70 7.52 3.86
N ILE A 201 7.93 7.17 3.48
CA ILE A 201 8.94 8.13 3.05
C ILE A 201 8.94 8.36 1.55
N ASP A 202 8.19 7.57 0.79
CA ASP A 202 8.16 7.65 -0.67
C ASP A 202 6.99 8.52 -1.17
N VAL A 203 5.76 8.13 -0.82
CA VAL A 203 4.56 8.72 -1.40
C VAL A 203 4.07 9.96 -0.62
N GLU A 204 4.15 9.93 0.72
CA GLU A 204 3.68 11.03 1.57
C GLU A 204 4.39 12.37 1.28
N PRO A 205 5.73 12.40 1.05
CA PRO A 205 6.41 13.64 0.70
C PRO A 205 5.93 14.26 -0.62
N VAL A 206 5.48 13.45 -1.59
CA VAL A 206 4.97 13.97 -2.87
C VAL A 206 3.70 14.79 -2.62
N PHE A 207 2.74 14.26 -1.85
CA PHE A 207 1.56 15.02 -1.45
C PHE A 207 1.91 16.23 -0.59
N GLY A 208 2.89 16.10 0.30
CA GLY A 208 3.40 17.22 1.09
C GLY A 208 3.96 18.35 0.22
N HIS A 209 4.76 18.01 -0.79
CA HIS A 209 5.35 18.97 -1.72
C HIS A 209 4.31 19.59 -2.65
N LEU A 210 3.32 18.81 -3.11
CA LEU A 210 2.21 19.31 -3.90
C LEU A 210 1.46 20.43 -3.17
N LYS A 211 1.17 20.22 -1.88
CA LYS A 211 0.47 21.21 -1.04
C LYS A 211 1.35 22.38 -0.62
N THR A 212 2.61 22.15 -0.26
CA THR A 212 3.48 23.17 0.34
C THR A 212 4.26 24.00 -0.68
N HIS A 213 4.74 23.39 -1.77
CA HIS A 213 5.57 24.09 -2.76
C HIS A 213 4.78 24.64 -3.93
N LEU A 214 3.69 23.95 -4.34
CA LEU A 214 2.85 24.41 -5.43
C LEU A 214 1.54 25.05 -4.95
N ALA A 215 1.30 25.07 -3.63
CA ALA A 215 0.04 25.54 -3.05
C ALA A 215 -1.20 24.92 -3.74
N PHE A 216 -1.07 23.68 -4.24
CA PHE A 216 -2.10 23.05 -5.05
C PHE A 216 -3.22 22.55 -4.12
N GLN A 217 -4.22 23.41 -3.94
CA GLN A 217 -5.36 23.15 -3.06
C GLN A 217 -6.65 22.79 -3.83
N ARG A 218 -6.72 23.17 -5.11
CA ARG A 218 -7.89 22.95 -5.97
C ARG A 218 -7.47 22.79 -7.42
N PHE A 219 -8.30 22.08 -8.18
CA PHE A 219 -8.24 22.07 -9.64
C PHE A 219 -8.74 23.42 -10.18
N HIS A 220 -8.09 23.92 -11.23
CA HIS A 220 -8.42 25.17 -11.92
C HIS A 220 -9.27 24.90 -13.16
N LEU A 221 -8.96 23.82 -13.88
CA LEU A 221 -9.70 23.35 -15.03
C LEU A 221 -10.92 22.52 -14.61
N ARG A 222 -11.95 22.55 -15.46
CA ARG A 222 -13.22 21.85 -15.24
C ARG A 222 -13.25 20.49 -15.94
N GLY A 223 -14.05 19.58 -15.40
CA GLY A 223 -14.21 18.22 -15.92
C GLY A 223 -13.01 17.31 -15.63
N LYS A 224 -13.20 16.01 -15.82
CA LYS A 224 -12.19 14.98 -15.49
C LYS A 224 -10.89 15.19 -16.28
N GLN A 225 -11.00 15.48 -17.57
CA GLN A 225 -9.84 15.70 -18.43
C GLN A 225 -9.07 16.95 -18.04
N GLY A 226 -9.76 18.06 -17.78
CA GLY A 226 -9.13 19.30 -17.29
C GLY A 226 -8.42 19.08 -15.96
N ALA A 227 -9.09 18.43 -15.00
CA ALA A 227 -8.48 18.09 -13.71
C ALA A 227 -7.24 17.19 -13.86
N LYS A 228 -7.27 16.23 -14.80
CA LYS A 228 -6.13 15.34 -15.10
C LYS A 228 -4.94 16.11 -15.67
N ILE A 229 -5.17 17.05 -16.58
CA ILE A 229 -4.13 17.94 -17.13
C ILE A 229 -3.51 18.79 -16.00
N ASP A 230 -4.34 19.43 -15.18
CA ASP A 230 -3.88 20.28 -14.08
C ASP A 230 -2.93 19.56 -13.13
N ILE A 231 -3.36 18.40 -12.63
CA ILE A 231 -2.53 17.64 -11.70
C ILE A 231 -1.31 17.05 -12.39
N GLY A 232 -1.43 16.64 -13.65
CA GLY A 232 -0.29 16.16 -14.43
C GLY A 232 0.82 17.21 -14.55
N LEU A 233 0.46 18.45 -14.87
CA LEU A 233 1.41 19.57 -14.93
C LEU A 233 2.06 19.83 -13.57
N ALA A 234 1.27 19.79 -12.48
CA ALA A 234 1.78 19.98 -11.12
C ALA A 234 2.77 18.86 -10.72
N LEU A 235 2.42 17.60 -10.95
CA LEU A 235 3.26 16.44 -10.62
C LEU A 235 4.55 16.43 -11.47
N MET A 236 4.45 16.80 -12.75
CA MET A 236 5.61 16.98 -13.63
C MET A 236 6.55 18.07 -13.12
N ALA A 237 6.02 19.22 -12.70
CA ALA A 237 6.82 20.30 -12.12
C ALA A 237 7.56 19.85 -10.84
N LEU A 238 6.92 19.05 -9.99
CA LEU A 238 7.57 18.45 -8.80
C LEU A 238 8.72 17.51 -9.20
N ASN A 239 8.48 16.61 -10.16
CA ASN A 239 9.49 15.71 -10.68
C ASN A 239 10.69 16.47 -11.27
N LEU A 240 10.46 17.50 -12.09
CA LEU A 240 11.52 18.32 -12.70
C LEU A 240 12.32 19.09 -11.64
N ARG A 241 11.65 19.69 -10.65
CA ARG A 241 12.31 20.39 -9.54
C ARG A 241 13.24 19.46 -8.76
N LYS A 242 12.83 18.22 -8.56
CA LYS A 242 13.62 17.20 -7.88
C LYS A 242 14.78 16.69 -8.73
N LEU A 243 14.52 16.44 -10.02
CA LEU A 243 15.53 16.05 -10.99
C LEU A 243 16.65 17.10 -11.07
N ARG A 244 16.30 18.40 -11.11
CA ARG A 244 17.26 19.50 -11.04
C ARG A 244 18.16 19.40 -9.80
N LYS A 245 17.58 19.24 -8.60
CA LYS A 245 18.36 19.09 -7.36
C LYS A 245 19.27 17.87 -7.39
N TYR A 246 18.82 16.77 -7.98
CA TYR A 246 19.62 15.58 -8.17
C TYR A 246 20.81 15.85 -9.10
N MET A 247 20.57 16.49 -10.25
CA MET A 247 21.63 16.87 -11.21
C MET A 247 22.65 17.83 -10.58
N GLU A 248 22.21 18.85 -9.83
CA GLU A 248 23.10 19.80 -9.13
C GLU A 248 24.00 19.07 -8.10
N ARG A 249 23.46 18.11 -7.35
CA ARG A 249 24.23 17.30 -6.41
C ARG A 249 25.22 16.38 -7.11
N LYS A 250 24.81 15.77 -8.23
CA LYS A 250 25.67 14.90 -9.04
C LYS A 250 26.86 15.70 -9.59
N ARG A 251 26.60 16.88 -10.18
CA ARG A 251 27.63 17.78 -10.69
C ARG A 251 28.62 18.20 -9.60
N ARG A 252 28.14 18.61 -8.42
CA ARG A 252 29.00 18.96 -7.28
C ARG A 252 29.87 17.80 -6.79
N LYS A 253 29.38 16.55 -6.87
CA LYS A 253 30.19 15.37 -6.51
C LYS A 253 31.30 15.15 -7.53
N GLU A 254 30.99 15.20 -8.82
CA GLU A 254 31.96 15.10 -9.92
C GLU A 254 33.00 16.23 -9.88
N GLU A 255 32.57 17.45 -9.60
CA GLU A 255 33.44 18.62 -9.37
C GLU A 255 34.28 18.52 -8.10
N LYS A 256 33.98 17.65 -7.13
CA LYS A 256 34.81 17.42 -5.93
C LYS A 256 35.76 16.25 -6.10
N THR A 257 35.35 15.19 -6.79
CA THR A 257 36.24 14.08 -7.16
C THR A 257 37.25 14.50 -8.23
N SER A 258 36.88 15.37 -9.17
CA SER A 258 37.79 15.84 -10.23
C SER A 258 39.03 16.61 -9.71
N PRO A 259 38.94 17.55 -8.74
CA PRO A 259 40.10 18.20 -8.12
C PRO A 259 40.98 17.25 -7.34
N ILE A 260 40.39 16.30 -6.58
CA ILE A 260 41.15 15.29 -5.85
C ILE A 260 41.88 14.38 -6.85
N LEU A 261 41.20 13.88 -7.88
CA LEU A 261 41.81 13.04 -8.91
C LEU A 261 42.88 13.82 -9.70
N LYS A 262 42.64 15.10 -10.02
CA LYS A 262 43.65 16.00 -10.64
C LYS A 262 44.84 16.24 -9.70
N LEU A 263 44.63 16.33 -8.40
CA LEU A 263 45.70 16.47 -7.40
C LEU A 263 46.48 15.16 -7.28
N THR A 264 45.82 14.00 -7.23
CA THR A 264 46.46 12.67 -7.19
C THR A 264 47.20 12.37 -8.49
N ILE A 265 46.66 12.75 -9.65
CA ILE A 265 47.33 12.65 -10.96
C ILE A 265 48.52 13.61 -11.01
N LYS A 266 48.40 14.85 -10.50
CA LYS A 266 49.54 15.79 -10.41
C LYS A 266 50.62 15.27 -9.46
N ILE A 267 50.26 14.76 -8.29
CA ILE A 267 51.19 14.16 -7.34
C ILE A 267 51.84 12.92 -7.97
N GLY A 268 51.05 12.03 -8.58
CA GLY A 268 51.53 10.86 -9.31
C GLY A 268 52.47 11.21 -10.45
N LEU A 269 52.19 12.25 -11.25
CA LEU A 269 53.08 12.77 -12.30
C LEU A 269 54.35 13.42 -11.74
N VAL A 270 54.28 14.12 -10.60
CA VAL A 270 55.45 14.68 -9.90
C VAL A 270 56.34 13.56 -9.35
N PHE A 271 55.77 12.46 -8.88
CA PHE A 271 56.51 11.26 -8.49
C PHE A 271 57.02 10.48 -9.71
N PHE A 272 56.29 10.44 -10.82
CA PHE A 272 56.71 9.79 -12.08
C PHE A 272 57.87 10.54 -12.77
N TRP A 273 57.94 11.86 -12.60
CA TRP A 273 59.07 12.69 -13.07
C TRP A 273 60.26 12.70 -12.11
N ARG A 274 60.14 12.11 -10.91
CA ARG A 274 61.23 11.95 -9.95
C ARG A 274 61.53 10.46 -9.73
N LYS A 275 62.41 9.94 -10.58
CA LYS A 275 63.15 8.66 -10.53
C LYS A 275 62.45 7.42 -11.08
N ASP A 276 63.03 6.90 -12.16
CA ASP A 276 63.63 5.56 -12.27
C ASP A 276 63.60 4.69 -11.00
N TYR A 277 62.45 4.12 -10.60
CA TYR A 277 62.38 2.89 -9.82
C TYR A 277 61.03 2.19 -10.10
N CYS A 278 61.14 1.05 -10.80
CA CYS A 278 60.12 0.04 -11.16
C CYS A 278 59.27 -0.50 -9.97
N PRO A 279 58.29 -1.44 -10.14
CA PRO A 279 57.50 -1.84 -11.32
C PRO A 279 55.97 -1.96 -11.04
N THR A 280 55.25 -2.19 -12.14
CA THR A 280 53.91 -2.80 -12.31
C THR A 280 53.26 -3.55 -11.13
N LEU A 281 52.12 -3.05 -10.65
CA LEU A 281 50.91 -3.84 -10.34
C LEU A 281 49.81 -2.85 -9.93
N PHE A 282 48.56 -3.14 -10.30
CA PHE A 282 47.30 -2.45 -9.98
C PHE A 282 46.63 -1.82 -11.20
N LEU A 283 45.81 -2.64 -11.87
CA LEU A 283 44.50 -2.25 -12.40
C LEU A 283 43.81 -3.54 -12.86
N LYS A 284 43.06 -4.17 -11.96
CA LYS A 284 42.11 -5.24 -12.30
C LYS A 284 40.70 -4.85 -11.86
N ASP A 285 39.80 -4.98 -12.81
CA ASP A 285 38.36 -5.22 -12.73
C ASP A 285 37.44 -4.19 -12.05
N ARG A 286 36.51 -3.63 -12.86
CA ARG A 286 35.19 -3.18 -12.42
C ARG A 286 34.12 -3.68 -13.38
N GLN A 287 33.46 -4.77 -13.03
CA GLN A 287 32.11 -5.09 -13.51
C GLN A 287 31.10 -4.23 -12.75
N LEU A 288 30.22 -3.54 -13.50
CA LEU A 288 29.06 -2.83 -13.00
C LEU A 288 27.83 -3.70 -13.27
N LEU A 289 27.36 -4.40 -12.23
CA LEU A 289 26.05 -5.04 -12.17
C LEU A 289 25.12 -4.12 -11.38
N VAL A 290 24.04 -3.64 -12.00
CA VAL A 290 22.90 -3.06 -11.29
C VAL A 290 21.62 -3.62 -11.92
N PHE A 291 21.06 -4.66 -11.31
CA PHE A 291 19.63 -4.96 -11.40
C PHE A 291 18.94 -4.15 -10.29
N ALA A 292 18.08 -3.20 -10.67
CA ALA A 292 17.20 -2.50 -9.74
C ALA A 292 15.82 -3.17 -9.81
N HIS A 293 15.39 -3.78 -8.70
CA HIS A 293 14.00 -4.18 -8.52
C HIS A 293 13.15 -2.91 -8.37
N LEU A 294 12.31 -2.62 -9.37
CA LEU A 294 11.29 -1.58 -9.30
C LEU A 294 10.37 -1.82 -8.10
N LEU A 295 9.89 -0.73 -7.48
CA LEU A 295 8.87 -0.75 -6.43
C LEU A 295 7.82 0.31 -6.73
N LEU A 296 6.54 -0.08 -6.75
CA LEU A 296 5.42 0.85 -6.98
C LEU A 296 4.73 1.12 -5.64
N PHE A 297 4.73 2.39 -5.22
CA PHE A 297 3.97 2.84 -4.05
C PHE A 297 2.71 3.58 -4.50
N ILE A 298 1.54 3.10 -4.06
CA ILE A 298 0.23 3.64 -4.44
C ILE A 298 -0.44 4.26 -3.22
N PHE A 299 -0.90 5.50 -3.38
CA PHE A 299 -1.66 6.26 -2.39
C PHE A 299 -2.78 7.02 -3.09
#